data_AF-A0AAV3EJE7-F1
#
_entry.id   AF-A0AAV3EJE7-F1
#
_cell.length_a   1.000
_cell.length_b   1.000
_cell.length_c   1.000
_cell.angle_alpha   90.00
_cell.angle_beta   90.00
_cell.angle_gamma   90.00
#
_symmetry.space_group_name_H-M   'P 1'
#
loop_
_entity.id
_entity.type
_entity.pdbx_description
1 polymer ?
#
loop_
_entity_poly.entity_id
_entity_poly.type
_entity_poly.pdbx_seq_one_letter_code
_entity_poly.pdbx_strand_id
1 'polypeptide(L)'
;MKQYLLKEKLISNNFSNRENKKIEYIVVHDTGNWDEGAGLDRHYNFFENVSDNASYHYLVGNEDNEYKIYNLVGEEYRSWHCGDGRGKYGITNDNSIGIGMCVNKDSDHKNNILGMARLAAELLIKHDLTMDKLVRHYDASRKVCPEFMSSDDWKLWNGFYDLTSFIFNVLQGGGDILDIEMQIRDNCEKFIETYLNSFYIDDSISSGENDFEESLRTVVENKEE
;
A
#
# COMPACT_ATOMS: atom_id res chain seq x y z
N MET A 1 6.15 11.02 1.93
CA MET A 1 6.39 10.22 0.72
C MET A 1 7.49 10.84 -0.10
N LYS A 2 8.51 10.05 -0.46
CA LYS A 2 9.46 10.51 -1.46
C LYS A 2 8.68 10.81 -2.75
N GLN A 3 8.76 12.05 -3.21
CA GLN A 3 7.92 12.57 -4.28
C GLN A 3 8.03 11.78 -5.60
N TYR A 4 9.14 11.05 -5.82
CA TYR A 4 9.38 10.29 -7.04
C TYR A 4 8.66 8.93 -7.12
N LEU A 5 8.17 8.38 -6.01
CA LEU A 5 7.44 7.11 -6.00
C LEU A 5 5.92 7.30 -6.10
N LEU A 6 5.46 8.51 -5.80
CA LEU A 6 4.08 8.94 -5.99
C LEU A 6 3.90 9.51 -7.39
N LYS A 7 3.05 8.87 -8.19
CA LYS A 7 2.62 9.37 -9.49
C LYS A 7 1.17 9.82 -9.38
N GLU A 8 0.95 11.12 -9.55
CA GLU A 8 -0.42 11.62 -9.63
C GLU A 8 -1.06 11.15 -10.93
N LYS A 9 -2.14 10.38 -10.80
CA LYS A 9 -2.87 9.78 -11.91
C LYS A 9 -4.36 9.76 -11.57
N LEU A 10 -4.91 10.96 -11.39
CA LEU A 10 -6.28 11.15 -10.93
C LEU A 10 -7.28 10.62 -11.97
N ILE A 11 -8.24 9.83 -11.50
CA ILE A 11 -9.36 9.35 -12.32
C ILE A 11 -10.45 10.42 -12.42
N SER A 12 -11.28 10.34 -13.46
CA SER A 12 -12.40 11.26 -13.71
C SER A 12 -13.77 10.73 -13.24
N ASN A 13 -13.84 9.45 -12.83
CA ASN A 13 -15.05 8.77 -12.37
C ASN A 13 -14.79 7.94 -11.09
N ASN A 14 -15.82 7.33 -10.51
CA ASN A 14 -15.74 6.46 -9.33
C ASN A 14 -15.21 7.16 -8.06
N PHE A 15 -15.56 8.42 -7.86
CA PHE A 15 -15.41 9.10 -6.57
C PHE A 15 -16.58 10.07 -6.37
N SER A 16 -16.69 10.64 -5.18
CA SER A 16 -17.68 11.68 -4.90
C SER A 16 -17.17 12.62 -3.83
N ASN A 17 -17.90 13.71 -3.58
CA ASN A 17 -17.60 14.58 -2.46
C ASN A 17 -17.59 13.79 -1.14
N ARG A 18 -16.57 14.03 -0.30
CA ARG A 18 -16.47 13.47 1.07
C ARG A 18 -17.36 14.20 2.08
N GLU A 19 -18.00 15.30 1.66
CA GLU A 19 -18.88 16.13 2.50
C GLU A 19 -18.14 16.68 3.74
N ASN A 20 -16.85 17.03 3.57
CA ASN A 20 -15.96 17.51 4.63
C ASN A 20 -15.81 16.55 5.84
N LYS A 21 -16.15 15.26 5.69
CA LYS A 21 -15.91 14.30 6.77
C LYS A 21 -14.41 14.13 7.01
N LYS A 22 -14.03 14.09 8.28
CA LYS A 22 -12.65 13.86 8.68
C LYS A 22 -12.23 12.44 8.29
N ILE A 23 -10.98 12.28 7.87
CA ILE A 23 -10.35 10.98 7.70
C ILE A 23 -10.01 10.44 9.10
N GLU A 24 -10.55 9.26 9.39
CA GLU A 24 -10.42 8.57 10.68
C GLU A 24 -9.72 7.21 10.55
N TYR A 25 -9.64 6.66 9.33
CA TYR A 25 -9.08 5.32 9.07
C TYR A 25 -8.27 5.27 7.78
N ILE A 26 -7.25 4.41 7.78
CA ILE A 26 -6.54 3.95 6.60
C ILE A 26 -6.89 2.48 6.38
N VAL A 27 -7.54 2.16 5.26
CA VAL A 27 -8.07 0.82 4.95
C VAL A 27 -7.22 0.18 3.86
N VAL A 28 -6.66 -1.00 4.17
CA VAL A 28 -5.83 -1.76 3.25
C VAL A 28 -6.65 -2.78 2.47
N HIS A 29 -6.37 -2.87 1.17
CA HIS A 29 -6.96 -3.77 0.19
C HIS A 29 -5.87 -4.41 -0.66
N ASP A 30 -6.25 -5.46 -1.37
CA ASP A 30 -5.58 -5.85 -2.60
C ASP A 30 -6.56 -5.75 -3.79
N THR A 31 -6.04 -5.87 -5.01
CA THR A 31 -6.86 -5.80 -6.21
C THR A 31 -7.73 -7.04 -6.41
N GLY A 32 -7.44 -8.16 -5.74
CA GLY A 32 -8.07 -9.46 -5.99
C GLY A 32 -7.91 -9.96 -7.44
N ASN A 33 -7.06 -9.32 -8.24
CA ASN A 33 -6.86 -9.61 -9.64
C ASN A 33 -5.49 -10.26 -9.85
N TRP A 34 -5.50 -11.58 -9.94
CA TRP A 34 -4.32 -12.43 -10.05
C TRP A 34 -3.90 -12.69 -11.51
N ASP A 35 -4.57 -12.09 -12.48
CA ASP A 35 -4.20 -12.20 -13.90
C ASP A 35 -2.83 -11.56 -14.14
N GLU A 36 -1.99 -12.20 -14.95
CA GLU A 36 -0.74 -11.61 -15.43
C GLU A 36 -1.00 -10.27 -16.14
N GLY A 37 -0.12 -9.29 -15.91
CA GLY A 37 -0.26 -7.93 -16.44
C GLY A 37 -1.35 -7.10 -15.77
N ALA A 38 -2.01 -7.58 -14.70
CA ALA A 38 -2.94 -6.77 -13.91
C ALA A 38 -2.25 -5.82 -12.92
N GLY A 39 -1.26 -5.06 -13.42
CA GLY A 39 -0.55 -4.04 -12.66
C GLY A 39 -1.29 -2.70 -12.56
N LEU A 40 -0.53 -1.65 -12.28
CA LEU A 40 -1.03 -0.29 -12.02
C LEU A 40 -1.87 0.28 -13.17
N ASP A 41 -1.35 0.24 -14.40
CA ASP A 41 -2.02 0.84 -15.56
C ASP A 41 -3.33 0.13 -15.93
N ARG A 42 -3.39 -1.21 -15.79
CA ARG A 42 -4.63 -1.95 -16.06
C ARG A 42 -5.74 -1.54 -15.08
N HIS A 43 -5.41 -1.39 -13.80
CA HIS A 43 -6.36 -0.97 -12.78
C HIS A 43 -6.73 0.51 -12.90
N TYR A 44 -5.77 1.40 -13.19
CA TYR A 44 -6.07 2.79 -13.53
C TYR A 44 -7.08 2.87 -14.69
N ASN A 45 -6.82 2.16 -15.80
CA ASN A 45 -7.69 2.17 -16.96
C ASN A 45 -9.09 1.62 -16.63
N PHE A 46 -9.17 0.61 -15.76
CA PHE A 46 -10.46 0.10 -15.27
C PHE A 46 -11.23 1.16 -14.50
N PHE A 47 -10.61 1.79 -13.50
CA PHE A 47 -11.27 2.81 -12.68
C PHE A 47 -11.62 4.09 -13.46
N GLU A 48 -10.86 4.42 -14.50
CA GLU A 48 -11.15 5.56 -15.37
C GLU A 48 -12.34 5.30 -16.30
N ASN A 49 -12.42 4.10 -16.89
CA ASN A 49 -13.34 3.83 -18.00
C ASN A 49 -14.60 3.04 -17.59
N VAL A 50 -14.60 2.37 -16.44
CA VAL A 50 -15.73 1.53 -15.99
C VAL A 50 -16.41 2.18 -14.80
N SER A 51 -17.69 2.53 -14.94
CA SER A 51 -18.48 3.13 -13.85
C SER A 51 -19.09 2.05 -12.95
N ASP A 52 -18.34 1.60 -11.95
CA ASP A 52 -18.76 0.52 -11.04
C ASP A 52 -18.89 0.97 -9.57
N ASN A 53 -18.70 2.27 -9.28
CA ASN A 53 -18.55 2.79 -7.92
C ASN A 53 -17.50 1.99 -7.13
N ALA A 54 -16.36 1.77 -7.76
CA ALA A 54 -15.21 1.09 -7.17
C ALA A 54 -13.94 1.88 -7.49
N SER A 55 -13.14 2.22 -6.48
CA SER A 55 -11.86 2.92 -6.64
C SER A 55 -11.07 2.95 -5.34
N TYR A 56 -9.75 3.12 -5.44
CA TYR A 56 -8.87 3.41 -4.30
C TYR A 56 -8.46 4.89 -4.31
N HIS A 57 -7.98 5.39 -3.18
CA HIS A 57 -7.27 6.68 -3.17
C HIS A 57 -5.85 6.46 -3.70
N TYR A 58 -5.20 5.42 -3.19
CA TYR A 58 -3.86 5.02 -3.60
C TYR A 58 -3.85 3.58 -4.10
N LEU A 59 -3.11 3.32 -5.16
CA LEU A 59 -2.83 1.98 -5.65
C LEU A 59 -1.32 1.76 -5.70
N VAL A 60 -0.87 0.69 -5.04
CA VAL A 60 0.53 0.28 -4.96
C VAL A 60 0.74 -0.90 -5.89
N GLY A 61 1.77 -0.82 -6.73
CA GLY A 61 2.22 -1.89 -7.61
C GLY A 61 3.67 -1.64 -7.99
N ASN A 62 4.19 -2.30 -9.02
CA ASN A 62 5.58 -2.14 -9.44
C ASN A 62 5.72 -1.80 -10.93
N GLU A 63 6.77 -1.04 -11.25
CA GLU A 63 7.27 -0.73 -12.60
C GLU A 63 8.80 -0.85 -12.53
N ASP A 64 9.44 -1.53 -13.50
CA ASP A 64 10.90 -1.64 -13.62
C ASP A 64 11.62 -2.04 -12.31
N ASN A 65 11.12 -3.09 -11.63
CA ASN A 65 11.65 -3.65 -10.38
C ASN A 65 11.58 -2.73 -9.14
N GLU A 66 10.86 -1.62 -9.22
CA GLU A 66 10.56 -0.76 -8.08
C GLU A 66 9.05 -0.69 -7.82
N TYR A 67 8.65 -0.54 -6.55
CA TYR A 67 7.27 -0.19 -6.28
C TYR A 67 6.98 1.25 -6.73
N LYS A 68 5.78 1.48 -7.25
CA LYS A 68 5.21 2.78 -7.59
C LYS A 68 3.83 2.91 -6.95
N ILE A 69 3.44 4.15 -6.67
CA ILE A 69 2.19 4.49 -6.02
C ILE A 69 1.41 5.42 -6.95
N TYR A 70 0.25 5.00 -7.42
CA TYR A 70 -0.65 5.86 -8.16
C TYR A 70 -1.61 6.54 -7.18
N ASN A 71 -1.63 7.87 -7.19
CA ASN A 71 -2.70 8.65 -6.55
C ASN A 71 -3.86 8.76 -7.52
N LEU A 72 -4.92 8.01 -7.26
CA LEU A 72 -6.09 7.88 -8.14
C LEU A 72 -7.21 8.86 -7.75
N VAL A 73 -7.43 9.07 -6.45
CA VAL A 73 -8.50 9.94 -5.94
C VAL A 73 -7.93 10.84 -4.85
N GLY A 74 -8.09 12.16 -5.02
CA GLY A 74 -7.71 13.14 -4.01
C GLY A 74 -8.40 12.88 -2.67
N GLU A 75 -7.67 13.07 -1.57
CA GLU A 75 -8.15 12.75 -0.22
C GLU A 75 -9.36 13.61 0.23
N GLU A 76 -9.58 14.77 -0.39
CA GLU A 76 -10.75 15.62 -0.21
C GLU A 76 -12.04 14.99 -0.75
N TYR A 77 -11.91 14.00 -1.62
CA TYR A 77 -13.00 13.18 -2.13
C TYR A 77 -13.05 11.85 -1.40
N ARG A 78 -14.21 11.19 -1.47
CA ARG A 78 -14.32 9.77 -1.11
C ARG A 78 -14.05 8.93 -2.35
N SER A 79 -13.13 7.97 -2.25
CA SER A 79 -13.10 6.82 -3.15
C SER A 79 -14.14 5.78 -2.70
N TRP A 80 -14.55 4.89 -3.59
CA TRP A 80 -15.52 3.85 -3.28
C TRP A 80 -14.82 2.49 -3.09
N HIS A 81 -14.37 2.19 -1.87
CA HIS A 81 -13.54 1.01 -1.59
C HIS A 81 -14.07 0.10 -0.48
N CYS A 82 -14.78 0.65 0.50
CA CYS A 82 -15.17 -0.09 1.71
C CYS A 82 -16.32 -1.06 1.50
N GLY A 83 -17.25 -0.82 0.56
CA GLY A 83 -18.52 -1.56 0.53
C GLY A 83 -19.20 -1.51 1.91
N ASP A 84 -19.40 -0.29 2.41
CA ASP A 84 -19.56 0.10 3.81
C ASP A 84 -20.62 -0.62 4.66
N GLY A 85 -21.43 -1.52 4.09
CA GLY A 85 -22.44 -2.27 4.83
C GLY A 85 -23.40 -1.37 5.60
N ARG A 86 -23.62 -0.13 5.12
CA ARG A 86 -24.35 0.95 5.81
C ARG A 86 -23.68 1.46 7.09
N GLY A 87 -22.35 1.43 7.15
CA GLY A 87 -21.54 1.95 8.26
C GLY A 87 -21.60 1.10 9.53
N LYS A 88 -22.00 -0.18 9.43
CA LYS A 88 -22.19 -1.08 10.57
C LYS A 88 -20.99 -1.15 11.53
N TYR A 89 -19.78 -1.00 11.00
CA TYR A 89 -18.53 -1.10 11.76
C TYR A 89 -17.84 0.26 11.97
N GLY A 90 -18.50 1.38 11.64
CA GLY A 90 -17.96 2.73 11.81
C GLY A 90 -16.87 3.14 10.80
N ILE A 91 -16.45 2.22 9.92
CA ILE A 91 -15.51 2.49 8.83
C ILE A 91 -16.30 2.58 7.53
N THR A 92 -16.19 3.70 6.83
CA THR A 92 -17.00 4.05 5.66
C THR A 92 -16.15 4.72 4.60
N ASN A 93 -16.60 4.71 3.35
CA ASN A 93 -15.93 5.44 2.26
C ASN A 93 -15.69 6.92 2.61
N ASP A 94 -16.61 7.55 3.34
CA ASP A 94 -16.52 8.98 3.66
C ASP A 94 -15.50 9.31 4.76
N ASN A 95 -15.15 8.37 5.67
CA ASN A 95 -14.22 8.63 6.78
C ASN A 95 -12.91 7.85 6.66
N SER A 96 -12.61 7.27 5.50
CA SER A 96 -11.37 6.54 5.30
C SER A 96 -10.65 6.88 4.00
N ILE A 97 -9.35 6.60 3.99
CA ILE A 97 -8.52 6.45 2.80
C ILE A 97 -8.37 4.96 2.50
N GLY A 98 -8.53 4.59 1.24
CA GLY A 98 -8.35 3.23 0.74
C GLY A 98 -7.03 3.09 -0.02
N ILE A 99 -6.20 2.13 0.37
CA ILE A 99 -4.96 1.77 -0.31
C ILE A 99 -5.10 0.35 -0.88
N GLY A 100 -5.00 0.20 -2.20
CA GLY A 100 -4.98 -1.10 -2.87
C GLY A 100 -3.57 -1.57 -3.20
N MET A 101 -3.33 -2.88 -3.17
CA MET A 101 -2.11 -3.54 -3.67
C MET A 101 -2.40 -4.34 -4.93
N CYS A 102 -1.61 -4.17 -5.98
CA CYS A 102 -1.58 -5.09 -7.11
C CYS A 102 -1.03 -6.45 -6.65
N VAL A 103 -1.74 -7.53 -6.98
CA VAL A 103 -1.40 -8.92 -6.62
C VAL A 103 -1.25 -9.83 -7.84
N ASN A 104 -1.19 -9.28 -9.05
CA ASN A 104 -0.95 -10.04 -10.27
C ASN A 104 0.30 -10.93 -10.18
N LYS A 105 0.29 -12.07 -10.87
CA LYS A 105 1.35 -13.11 -10.75
C LYS A 105 2.76 -12.60 -11.04
N ASP A 106 2.88 -11.68 -11.99
CA ASP A 106 4.11 -11.05 -12.44
C ASP A 106 4.50 -9.80 -11.63
N SER A 107 3.76 -9.47 -10.55
CA SER A 107 4.13 -8.35 -9.68
C SER A 107 5.15 -8.74 -8.62
N ASP A 108 5.98 -7.77 -8.28
CA ASP A 108 6.90 -7.87 -7.16
C ASP A 108 6.15 -7.60 -5.85
N HIS A 109 5.48 -8.63 -5.32
CA HIS A 109 4.68 -8.46 -4.12
C HIS A 109 5.52 -8.07 -2.90
N LYS A 110 6.81 -8.44 -2.85
CA LYS A 110 7.72 -8.05 -1.76
C LYS A 110 7.83 -6.53 -1.74
N ASN A 111 8.26 -5.92 -2.84
CA ASN A 111 8.39 -4.48 -2.94
C ASN A 111 7.04 -3.75 -2.80
N ASN A 112 5.95 -4.31 -3.32
CA ASN A 112 4.61 -3.73 -3.18
C ASN A 112 4.16 -3.67 -1.72
N ILE A 113 4.39 -4.73 -0.93
CA ILE A 113 4.07 -4.76 0.51
C ILE A 113 4.88 -3.72 1.28
N LEU A 114 6.17 -3.58 0.97
CA LEU A 114 7.03 -2.60 1.64
C LEU A 114 6.59 -1.16 1.31
N GLY A 115 6.31 -0.88 0.03
CA GLY A 115 5.79 0.41 -0.41
C GLY A 115 4.45 0.75 0.23
N MET A 116 3.56 -0.24 0.33
CA MET A 116 2.28 -0.10 1.01
C MET A 116 2.42 0.18 2.51
N ALA A 117 3.32 -0.52 3.20
CA ALA A 117 3.55 -0.32 4.64
C ALA A 117 4.05 1.11 4.92
N ARG A 118 5.00 1.58 4.10
CA ARG A 118 5.51 2.95 4.22
C ARG A 118 4.45 3.99 3.91
N LEU A 119 3.69 3.81 2.83
CA LEU A 119 2.57 4.68 2.46
C LEU A 119 1.54 4.77 3.60
N ALA A 120 1.15 3.63 4.18
CA ALA A 120 0.21 3.59 5.29
C ALA A 120 0.72 4.35 6.52
N ALA A 121 1.98 4.14 6.91
CA ALA A 121 2.62 4.86 8.02
C ALA A 121 2.62 6.39 7.80
N GLU A 122 3.00 6.83 6.60
CA GLU A 122 3.02 8.25 6.26
C GLU A 122 1.62 8.88 6.26
N LEU A 123 0.60 8.17 5.79
CA LEU A 123 -0.79 8.63 5.82
C LEU A 123 -1.33 8.72 7.25
N LEU A 124 -1.02 7.77 8.12
CA LEU A 124 -1.37 7.85 9.53
C LEU A 124 -0.79 9.12 10.17
N ILE A 125 0.50 9.39 9.94
CA ILE A 125 1.18 10.59 10.46
C ILE A 125 0.54 11.86 9.88
N LYS A 126 0.32 11.90 8.56
CA LYS A 126 -0.26 13.05 7.85
C LYS A 126 -1.63 13.44 8.39
N HIS A 127 -2.44 12.47 8.80
CA HIS A 127 -3.81 12.69 9.27
C HIS A 127 -3.94 12.70 10.80
N ASP A 128 -2.82 12.71 11.54
CA ASP A 128 -2.80 12.68 13.01
C ASP A 128 -3.58 11.48 13.56
N LEU A 129 -3.32 10.30 12.97
CA LEU A 129 -3.93 9.03 13.34
C LEU A 129 -2.90 8.11 14.00
N THR A 130 -3.37 7.33 14.96
CA THR A 130 -2.60 6.27 15.62
C THR A 130 -2.71 4.95 14.87
N MET A 131 -1.78 4.02 15.12
CA MET A 131 -1.71 2.72 14.42
C MET A 131 -3.01 1.90 14.47
N ASP A 132 -3.86 2.04 15.51
CA ASP A 132 -5.16 1.34 15.58
C ASP A 132 -6.17 1.80 14.51
N LYS A 133 -5.84 2.86 13.76
CA LYS A 133 -6.62 3.33 12.60
C LYS A 133 -6.19 2.72 11.27
N LEU A 134 -5.13 1.90 11.26
CA LEU A 134 -4.78 1.05 10.13
C LEU A 134 -5.58 -0.25 10.22
N VAL A 135 -6.48 -0.45 9.28
CA VAL A 135 -7.44 -1.55 9.32
C VAL A 135 -7.51 -2.28 7.98
N ARG A 136 -7.97 -3.53 7.99
CA ARG A 136 -8.25 -4.29 6.78
C ARG A 136 -9.60 -3.86 6.22
N HIS A 137 -9.80 -4.08 4.92
CA HIS A 137 -11.15 -4.06 4.35
C HIS A 137 -12.08 -5.05 5.06
N TYR A 138 -11.55 -6.17 5.54
CA TYR A 138 -12.27 -7.12 6.40
C TYR A 138 -12.86 -6.49 7.65
N ASP A 139 -12.14 -5.56 8.30
CA ASP A 139 -12.64 -4.90 9.50
C ASP A 139 -13.78 -3.92 9.18
N ALA A 140 -13.77 -3.34 7.97
CA ALA A 140 -14.78 -2.42 7.48
C ALA A 140 -16.06 -3.08 6.97
N SER A 141 -16.01 -4.32 6.44
CA SER A 141 -17.15 -4.94 5.76
C SER A 141 -17.33 -6.44 5.98
N ARG A 142 -16.31 -7.13 6.50
CA ARG A 142 -16.16 -8.61 6.54
C ARG A 142 -15.89 -9.28 5.19
N LYS A 143 -15.67 -8.52 4.11
CA LYS A 143 -15.04 -9.08 2.90
C LYS A 143 -13.65 -9.57 3.28
N VAL A 144 -13.30 -10.80 2.92
CA VAL A 144 -11.93 -11.33 3.11
C VAL A 144 -11.00 -10.57 2.16
N CYS A 145 -10.48 -9.45 2.66
CA CYS A 145 -9.64 -8.50 1.93
C CYS A 145 -8.79 -7.72 2.95
N PRO A 146 -7.46 -7.57 2.74
CA PRO A 146 -6.68 -8.13 1.63
C PRO A 146 -6.59 -9.66 1.69
N GLU A 147 -7.05 -10.34 0.63
CA GLU A 147 -7.01 -11.79 0.49
C GLU A 147 -5.58 -12.31 0.50
N PHE A 148 -4.64 -11.57 -0.13
CA PHE A 148 -3.20 -11.89 -0.17
C PHE A 148 -2.61 -12.13 1.23
N MET A 149 -3.13 -11.43 2.24
CA MET A 149 -2.64 -11.51 3.62
C MET A 149 -3.56 -12.27 4.57
N SER A 150 -4.58 -12.98 4.05
CA SER A 150 -5.65 -13.59 4.85
C SER A 150 -5.36 -15.01 5.35
N SER A 151 -4.44 -15.72 4.69
CA SER A 151 -4.04 -17.09 5.06
C SER A 151 -3.44 -17.17 6.47
N ASP A 152 -3.44 -18.38 7.02
CA ASP A 152 -2.88 -18.70 8.35
C ASP A 152 -3.36 -17.75 9.46
N ASP A 153 -4.68 -17.52 9.51
CA ASP A 153 -5.31 -16.60 10.46
C ASP A 153 -4.68 -15.21 10.45
N TRP A 154 -4.54 -14.64 9.24
CA TRP A 154 -4.00 -13.29 9.03
C TRP A 154 -2.55 -13.12 9.48
N LYS A 155 -1.73 -14.18 9.49
CA LYS A 155 -0.32 -14.12 9.92
C LYS A 155 0.49 -13.09 9.15
N LEU A 156 0.34 -13.03 7.83
CA LEU A 156 1.05 -12.04 6.99
C LEU A 156 0.57 -10.61 7.27
N TRP A 157 -0.73 -10.42 7.50
CA TRP A 157 -1.28 -9.13 7.90
C TRP A 157 -0.70 -8.64 9.23
N ASN A 158 -0.55 -9.52 10.22
CA ASN A 158 0.06 -9.16 11.50
C ASN A 158 1.51 -8.71 11.31
N GLY A 159 2.29 -9.42 10.49
CA GLY A 159 3.64 -8.99 10.12
C GLY A 159 3.66 -7.63 9.40
N PHE A 160 2.74 -7.40 8.47
CA PHE A 160 2.58 -6.12 7.77
C PHE A 160 2.24 -4.99 8.74
N TYR A 161 1.35 -5.23 9.70
CA TYR A 161 0.98 -4.29 10.74
C TYR A 161 2.18 -3.93 11.63
N ASP A 162 2.97 -4.93 12.05
CA ASP A 162 4.19 -4.73 12.85
C ASP A 162 5.25 -3.94 12.09
N LEU A 163 5.48 -4.26 10.80
CA LEU A 163 6.37 -3.51 9.93
C LEU A 163 5.91 -2.05 9.79
N THR A 164 4.61 -1.84 9.54
CA THR A 164 4.04 -0.49 9.41
C THR A 164 4.16 0.28 10.72
N SER A 165 3.92 -0.36 11.87
CA SER A 165 4.10 0.22 13.20
C SER A 165 5.55 0.65 13.45
N PHE A 166 6.52 -0.18 13.05
CA PHE A 166 7.92 0.19 13.14
C PHE A 166 8.25 1.43 12.29
N ILE A 167 7.85 1.43 11.01
CA ILE A 167 8.07 2.56 10.10
C ILE A 167 7.41 3.83 10.66
N PHE A 168 6.17 3.73 11.14
CA PHE A 168 5.46 4.83 11.78
C PHE A 168 6.25 5.43 12.95
N ASN A 169 6.75 4.60 13.87
CA ASN A 169 7.50 5.05 15.03
C ASN A 169 8.85 5.70 14.64
N VAL A 170 9.58 5.11 13.70
CA VAL A 170 10.86 5.67 13.22
C VAL A 170 10.64 7.03 12.55
N LEU A 171 9.62 7.15 11.70
CA LEU A 171 9.30 8.41 11.02
C LEU A 171 8.87 9.51 12.01
N GLN A 172 8.10 9.17 13.05
CA GLN A 172 7.70 10.13 14.09
C GLN A 172 8.84 10.52 15.03
N GLY A 173 9.75 9.59 15.33
CA GLY A 173 10.92 9.85 16.18
C GLY A 173 11.87 10.90 15.61
N GLY A 174 11.86 11.08 14.29
CA GLY A 174 12.81 11.94 13.59
C GLY A 174 14.25 11.43 13.73
N GLY A 175 15.21 12.24 13.29
CA GLY A 175 16.62 11.87 13.28
C GLY A 175 17.27 12.13 11.93
N ASP A 176 18.49 11.63 11.78
CA ASP A 176 19.17 11.69 10.50
C ASP A 176 18.43 10.85 9.45
N ILE A 177 18.30 11.41 8.25
CA ILE A 177 17.51 10.78 7.18
C ILE A 177 18.15 9.45 6.76
N LEU A 178 19.48 9.37 6.70
CA LEU A 178 20.17 8.14 6.31
C LEU A 178 19.95 7.04 7.36
N ASP A 179 20.07 7.39 8.64
CA ASP A 179 19.84 6.46 9.75
C ASP A 179 18.40 5.93 9.76
N ILE A 180 17.42 6.79 9.48
CA ILE A 180 16.01 6.40 9.35
C ILE A 180 15.82 5.40 8.20
N GLU A 181 16.37 5.70 7.03
CA GLU A 181 16.23 4.82 5.86
C GLU A 181 16.93 3.46 6.07
N MET A 182 18.10 3.45 6.71
CA MET A 182 18.80 2.21 7.07
C MET A 182 18.00 1.36 8.06
N GLN A 183 17.42 1.95 9.09
CA GLN A 183 16.56 1.23 10.05
C GLN A 183 15.34 0.61 9.36
N ILE A 184 14.69 1.36 8.48
CA ILE A 184 13.56 0.86 7.69
C ILE A 184 14.01 -0.31 6.83
N ARG A 185 15.14 -0.18 6.11
CA ARG A 185 15.71 -1.25 5.26
C ARG A 185 15.95 -2.53 6.04
N ASP A 186 16.68 -2.47 7.15
CA ASP A 186 17.03 -3.64 7.95
C ASP A 186 15.78 -4.38 8.47
N ASN A 187 14.69 -3.64 8.75
CA ASN A 187 13.45 -4.26 9.19
C ASN A 187 12.62 -4.82 8.03
N CYS A 188 12.64 -4.18 6.87
CA CYS A 188 12.06 -4.72 5.64
C CYS A 188 12.70 -6.08 5.27
N GLU A 189 14.03 -6.20 5.38
CA GLU A 189 14.76 -7.46 5.13
C GLU A 189 14.32 -8.56 6.10
N LYS A 190 14.28 -8.27 7.40
CA LYS A 190 13.79 -9.23 8.43
C LYS A 190 12.33 -9.65 8.19
N PHE A 191 11.48 -8.70 7.79
CA PHE A 191 10.10 -8.99 7.44
C PHE A 191 10.01 -9.96 6.25
N ILE A 192 10.77 -9.70 5.17
CA ILE A 192 10.83 -10.59 4.00
C ILE A 192 11.26 -11.99 4.39
N GLU A 193 12.34 -12.12 5.16
CA GLU A 193 12.87 -13.42 5.61
C GLU A 193 11.84 -14.20 6.42
N THR A 194 11.13 -13.52 7.32
CA THR A 194 10.18 -14.14 8.24
C THR A 194 8.87 -14.52 7.55
N TYR A 195 8.33 -13.60 6.74
CA TYR A 195 6.95 -13.66 6.29
C TYR A 195 6.79 -13.95 4.81
N LEU A 196 7.76 -13.64 3.95
CA LEU A 196 7.59 -13.76 2.50
C LEU A 196 8.47 -14.85 1.89
N ASN A 197 9.66 -15.12 2.41
CA ASN A 197 10.52 -16.17 1.86
C ASN A 197 9.93 -17.59 1.99
N SER A 198 8.98 -17.81 2.91
CA SER A 198 8.22 -19.07 3.00
C SER A 198 7.06 -19.15 1.99
N PHE A 199 6.60 -18.04 1.42
CA PHE A 199 5.52 -17.98 0.43
C PHE A 199 6.00 -18.25 -1.01
N TYR A 200 7.29 -18.04 -1.31
CA TYR A 200 7.87 -18.20 -2.66
C TYR A 200 8.77 -19.44 -2.82
N ILE A 201 8.58 -20.47 -1.98
CA ILE A 201 9.30 -21.75 -2.15
C ILE A 201 8.61 -22.55 -3.27
N ASP A 202 8.76 -22.11 -4.52
CA ASP A 202 8.76 -22.99 -5.69
C ASP A 202 9.76 -22.48 -6.74
N ASP A 203 10.55 -23.41 -7.27
CA ASP A 203 11.83 -23.26 -7.95
C ASP A 203 11.70 -22.67 -9.37
N SER A 204 11.81 -21.35 -9.54
CA SER A 204 12.44 -20.74 -10.72
C SER A 204 12.48 -19.21 -10.59
N ILE A 205 13.65 -18.65 -10.26
CA ILE A 205 14.26 -17.46 -10.87
C ILE A 205 15.56 -17.19 -10.09
N SER A 206 16.64 -17.69 -10.69
CA SER A 206 17.90 -16.97 -10.90
C SER A 206 18.21 -15.81 -9.94
N SER A 207 19.21 -16.04 -9.09
CA SER A 207 20.25 -15.07 -8.70
C SER A 207 20.12 -13.69 -9.33
N GLY A 208 19.63 -12.74 -8.55
CA GLY A 208 19.57 -11.32 -8.88
C GLY A 208 19.68 -10.50 -7.59
N GLU A 209 20.76 -10.70 -6.83
CA GLU A 209 21.07 -9.91 -5.61
C GLU A 209 21.34 -8.41 -5.89
N ASN A 210 21.13 -7.91 -7.11
CA ASN A 210 21.64 -6.59 -7.52
C ASN A 210 20.58 -5.49 -7.74
N ASP A 211 19.29 -5.79 -7.96
CA ASP A 211 18.34 -4.75 -8.38
C ASP A 211 17.81 -3.87 -7.22
N PHE A 212 17.62 -4.45 -6.03
CA PHE A 212 17.18 -3.68 -4.86
C PHE A 212 18.29 -2.74 -4.34
N GLU A 213 19.54 -3.17 -4.39
CA GLU A 213 20.72 -2.35 -4.07
C GLU A 213 20.89 -1.20 -5.08
N GLU A 214 20.62 -1.44 -6.37
CA GLU A 214 20.79 -0.45 -7.45
C GLU A 214 19.72 0.65 -7.42
N SER A 215 18.45 0.29 -7.15
CA SER A 215 17.36 1.23 -6.88
C SER A 215 17.66 2.14 -5.66
N LEU A 216 18.34 1.61 -4.65
CA LEU A 216 18.70 2.37 -3.45
C LEU A 216 19.96 3.22 -3.62
N ARG A 217 20.96 2.80 -4.43
CA ARG A 217 22.14 3.63 -4.73
C ARG A 217 21.80 4.90 -5.48
N THR A 218 20.89 4.82 -6.45
CA THR A 218 20.38 6.00 -7.16
C THR A 218 19.68 6.99 -6.22
N VAL A 219 19.13 6.54 -5.09
CA VAL A 219 18.52 7.41 -4.07
C VAL A 219 19.56 8.16 -3.23
N VAL A 220 20.76 7.60 -3.05
CA VAL A 220 21.87 8.24 -2.33
C VAL A 220 22.63 9.20 -3.24
N GLU A 221 22.87 8.81 -4.50
CA GLU A 221 23.66 9.59 -5.45
C GLU A 221 22.92 10.85 -5.96
N ASN A 222 21.59 10.82 -6.07
CA ASN A 222 20.79 11.98 -6.50
C ASN A 222 20.54 13.04 -5.38
N LYS A 223 21.26 12.97 -4.25
CA LYS A 223 21.21 13.96 -3.15
C LYS A 223 22.51 14.75 -2.97
N GLU A 224 23.53 14.48 -3.77
CA GLU A 224 24.78 15.25 -3.79
C GLU A 224 24.80 16.39 -4.85
N GLU A 225 23.69 16.62 -5.55
CA GLU A 225 23.46 17.80 -6.42
C GLU A 225 22.33 18.69 -5.89
#